data_AF-A0A6J4VAT2-F1
#
_entry.id   AF-A0A6J4VAT2-F1
#
_cell.length_a   1.000
_cell.length_b   1.000
_cell.length_c   1.000
_cell.angle_alpha   90.00
_cell.angle_beta   90.00
_cell.angle_gamma   90.00
#
_symmetry.space_group_name_H-M   'P 1'
#
loop_
_entity.id
_entity.type
_entity.pdbx_description
1 polymer ?
#
loop_
_entity_poly.entity_id
_entity_poly.type
_entity_poly.pdbx_seq_one_letter_code
_entity_poly.pdbx_strand_id
1 'polypeptide(L)'
;MLTADIPHPADRRAMPWSARRICSVFLLAVIATVWYPATATAHAALESSEPAGGDIVPASPPFVTVRFTEPLERSYSRMVLHDSAGNPVAGTTLSEGDDAFTMRLALPANLGNGTYSILWRTLSTADGHTAQNYFAFTIGSNADIASVVIPGAASAEATASQWARTLSRWAALVGLALLLAAWPVWSEVVRPALGGVWRSGPGFVRRMKRYVAIATFLAIGGSLAALVVQSFAIADGSPFDKVLNTLGQTRYGRLWLARIALIVISALVLAACGWWFTRRREAEGVAAWIVAAALPIPFSLIAHAAAQRNGRLFAVAADSVHLFAASLWIGGLAILAFVLLPGLRGLEPLQRRHVLAIAIPRFSVLALISMASIGITGFYAGWLHVGNLTALRTTDYGKTLIVKLAVL
;
A
#
# COMPACT_ATOMS: atom_id res chain seq x y z
N MET A 1 -40.79 42.66 -53.64
CA MET A 1 -39.33 42.56 -53.87
C MET A 1 -38.64 43.02 -52.60
N LEU A 2 -38.22 42.07 -51.74
CA LEU A 2 -37.25 42.17 -50.63
C LEU A 2 -37.39 40.90 -49.78
N THR A 3 -36.72 39.82 -50.22
CA THR A 3 -36.52 38.58 -49.46
C THR A 3 -35.16 38.69 -48.79
N ALA A 4 -35.14 38.73 -47.45
CA ALA A 4 -33.91 38.69 -46.67
C ALA A 4 -33.43 37.24 -46.56
N ASP A 5 -32.26 36.95 -47.13
CA ASP A 5 -31.53 35.70 -46.96
C ASP A 5 -31.01 35.58 -45.53
N ILE A 6 -31.43 34.51 -44.83
CA ILE A 6 -30.87 34.11 -43.55
C ILE A 6 -29.80 33.03 -43.82
N PRO A 7 -28.53 33.23 -43.41
CA PRO A 7 -27.50 32.23 -43.61
C PRO A 7 -27.70 31.02 -42.68
N HIS A 8 -27.63 29.82 -43.27
CA HIS A 8 -27.55 28.54 -42.57
C HIS A 8 -26.25 28.44 -41.76
N PRO A 9 -26.28 28.08 -40.46
CA PRO A 9 -25.07 27.69 -39.76
C PRO A 9 -24.69 26.26 -40.17
N ALA A 10 -23.61 26.16 -40.95
CA ALA A 10 -22.89 24.92 -41.21
C ALA A 10 -22.21 24.40 -39.93
N ASP A 11 -22.16 23.07 -39.85
CA ASP A 11 -21.61 22.23 -38.79
C ASP A 11 -20.36 22.76 -38.06
N ARG A 12 -20.43 22.76 -36.72
CA ARG A 12 -19.31 22.38 -35.86
C ARG A 12 -19.80 21.41 -34.79
N ARG A 13 -20.04 20.16 -35.17
CA ARG A 13 -20.08 19.06 -34.21
C ARG A 13 -18.67 18.89 -33.64
N ALA A 14 -18.44 19.42 -32.45
CA ALA A 14 -17.30 18.98 -31.65
C ALA A 14 -17.38 17.46 -31.53
N MET A 15 -16.39 16.75 -32.07
CA MET A 15 -16.28 15.30 -31.93
C MET A 15 -16.33 14.97 -30.43
N PRO A 16 -17.35 14.24 -29.92
CA PRO A 16 -17.25 13.69 -28.58
C PRO A 16 -16.10 12.71 -28.63
N TRP A 17 -15.08 12.94 -27.82
CA TRP A 17 -13.98 11.99 -27.67
C TRP A 17 -14.62 10.64 -27.35
N SER A 18 -14.49 9.68 -28.26
CA SER A 18 -15.12 8.38 -28.04
C SER A 18 -14.56 7.82 -26.73
N ALA A 19 -15.40 7.21 -25.89
CA ALA A 19 -14.99 6.67 -24.60
C ALA A 19 -13.71 5.80 -24.69
N ARG A 20 -13.48 5.19 -25.86
CA ARG A 20 -12.24 4.49 -26.23
C ARG A 20 -11.00 5.39 -26.17
N ARG A 21 -11.02 6.60 -26.73
CA ARG A 21 -9.88 7.54 -26.71
C ARG A 21 -9.59 8.06 -25.31
N ILE A 22 -10.61 8.31 -24.50
CA ILE A 22 -10.44 8.70 -23.08
C ILE A 22 -9.82 7.55 -22.28
N CYS A 23 -10.30 6.32 -22.45
CA CYS A 23 -9.70 5.13 -21.83
C CYS A 23 -8.26 4.90 -22.30
N SER A 24 -7.94 5.13 -23.57
CA SER A 24 -6.57 4.98 -24.10
C SER A 24 -5.62 6.03 -23.53
N VAL A 25 -6.06 7.29 -23.40
CA VAL A 25 -5.24 8.35 -22.79
C VAL A 25 -5.03 8.08 -21.30
N PHE A 26 -6.08 7.67 -20.58
CA PHE A 26 -5.96 7.29 -19.16
C PHE A 26 -5.03 6.07 -18.98
N LEU A 27 -5.17 5.04 -19.82
CA LEU A 27 -4.32 3.85 -19.80
C LEU A 27 -2.85 4.19 -20.13
N LEU A 28 -2.61 5.04 -21.15
CA LEU A 28 -1.26 5.49 -21.50
C LEU A 28 -0.64 6.35 -20.40
N ALA A 29 -1.43 7.18 -19.72
CA ALA A 29 -0.95 8.00 -18.62
C ALA A 29 -0.66 7.16 -17.36
N VAL A 30 -1.47 6.14 -17.08
CA VAL A 30 -1.18 5.11 -16.05
C VAL A 30 0.11 4.36 -16.40
N ILE A 31 0.27 3.90 -17.66
CA ILE A 31 1.50 3.20 -18.11
C ILE A 31 2.73 4.12 -17.99
N ALA A 32 2.61 5.41 -18.32
CA ALA A 32 3.70 6.37 -18.21
C ALA A 32 4.14 6.60 -16.76
N THR A 33 3.23 6.53 -15.78
CA THR A 33 3.60 6.60 -14.34
C THR A 33 4.32 5.35 -13.83
N VAL A 34 4.14 4.20 -14.48
CA VAL A 34 4.82 2.94 -14.13
C VAL A 34 6.26 2.91 -14.68
N TRP A 35 6.61 3.79 -15.62
CA TRP A 35 7.88 3.78 -16.35
C TRP A 35 9.01 4.61 -15.72
N TYR A 36 8.82 5.17 -14.52
CA TYR A 36 9.90 5.83 -13.79
C TYR A 36 10.42 4.88 -12.68
N PRO A 37 11.43 4.04 -12.94
CA PRO A 37 12.09 3.27 -11.90
C PRO A 37 12.96 4.22 -11.10
N ALA A 38 12.34 4.92 -10.15
CA ALA A 38 13.07 5.64 -9.13
C ALA A 38 13.42 4.59 -8.06
N THR A 39 14.67 4.10 -8.08
CA THR A 39 15.19 3.25 -7.00
C THR A 39 15.40 4.11 -5.76
N ALA A 40 14.30 4.46 -5.09
CA ALA A 40 14.36 5.10 -3.80
C ALA A 40 14.74 4.04 -2.75
N THR A 41 16.03 3.96 -2.40
CA THR A 41 16.51 3.20 -1.25
C THR A 41 16.15 3.94 0.04
N ALA A 42 14.85 3.95 0.37
CA ALA A 42 14.30 4.62 1.55
C ALA A 42 13.89 3.64 2.67
N HIS A 43 14.12 2.34 2.48
CA HIS A 43 13.76 1.30 3.46
C HIS A 43 14.74 1.30 4.61
N ALA A 44 14.24 1.28 5.87
CA ALA A 44 15.01 1.20 7.13
C ALA A 44 16.53 1.40 6.99
N ALA A 45 16.91 2.59 6.53
CA ALA A 45 18.26 2.91 6.09
C ALA A 45 19.03 3.50 7.26
N LEU A 46 20.37 3.44 7.19
CA LEU A 46 21.23 4.05 8.18
C LEU A 46 20.96 5.57 8.26
N GLU A 47 20.51 6.04 9.43
CA GLU A 47 20.34 7.47 9.74
C GLU A 47 21.63 8.01 10.38
N SER A 48 22.16 7.30 11.39
CA SER A 48 23.41 7.66 12.07
C SER A 48 24.03 6.45 12.77
N SER A 49 25.34 6.48 13.03
CA SER A 49 26.03 5.49 13.86
C SER A 49 27.06 6.13 14.77
N GLU A 50 27.36 5.46 15.88
CA GLU A 50 28.43 5.81 16.80
C GLU A 50 29.23 4.54 17.14
N PRO A 51 30.49 4.40 16.69
CA PRO A 51 31.25 5.33 15.84
C PRO A 51 30.59 5.58 14.46
N ALA A 52 30.83 6.75 13.89
CA ALA A 52 30.36 7.08 12.55
C ALA A 52 31.19 6.36 11.48
N GLY A 53 30.60 6.18 10.30
CA GLY A 53 31.31 5.61 9.15
C GLY A 53 32.52 6.46 8.77
N GLY A 54 33.71 5.85 8.81
CA GLY A 54 34.99 6.50 8.56
C GLY A 54 35.70 7.03 9.80
N ASP A 55 35.10 6.91 10.99
CA ASP A 55 35.73 7.37 12.23
C ASP A 55 36.98 6.56 12.58
N ILE A 56 37.93 7.24 13.24
CA ILE A 56 39.10 6.64 13.86
C ILE A 56 38.98 6.85 15.37
N VAL A 57 38.77 5.76 16.11
CA VAL A 57 38.62 5.77 17.56
C VAL A 57 39.91 5.29 18.23
N PRO A 58 40.37 5.93 19.32
CA PRO A 58 41.66 5.62 19.93
C PRO A 58 41.71 4.26 20.63
N ALA A 59 40.55 3.70 20.98
CA ALA A 59 40.42 2.42 21.67
C ALA A 59 39.10 1.72 21.27
N SER A 60 39.03 0.40 21.51
CA SER A 60 37.82 -0.39 21.26
C SER A 60 36.62 0.17 22.02
N PRO A 61 35.56 0.65 21.33
CA PRO A 61 34.37 1.12 22.02
C PRO A 61 33.62 -0.09 22.59
N PRO A 62 32.97 0.03 23.75
CA PRO A 62 32.22 -1.09 24.33
C PRO A 62 31.00 -1.46 23.49
N PHE A 63 30.49 -0.53 22.68
CA PHE A 63 29.34 -0.75 21.82
C PHE A 63 29.46 0.05 20.52
N VAL A 64 28.79 -0.45 19.48
CA VAL A 64 28.41 0.35 18.32
C VAL A 64 26.90 0.54 18.32
N THR A 65 26.46 1.79 18.29
CA THR A 65 25.04 2.15 18.26
C THR A 65 24.69 2.62 16.86
N VAL A 66 23.62 2.05 16.30
CA VAL A 66 23.18 2.33 14.92
C VAL A 66 21.71 2.70 14.93
N ARG A 67 21.39 3.86 14.38
CA ARG A 67 20.03 4.39 14.26
C ARG A 67 19.57 4.36 12.80
N PHE A 68 18.30 4.03 12.60
CA PHE A 68 17.69 3.86 11.28
C PHE A 68 16.52 4.81 11.04
N THR A 69 16.20 5.01 9.77
CA THR A 69 15.11 5.90 9.32
C THR A 69 13.71 5.35 9.63
N GLU A 70 13.57 4.03 9.83
CA GLU A 70 12.29 3.34 10.08
C GLU A 70 12.39 2.38 11.27
N PRO A 71 11.25 2.08 11.93
CA PRO A 71 11.23 1.17 13.06
C PRO A 71 11.47 -0.29 12.62
N LEU A 72 12.28 -1.02 13.39
CA LEU A 72 12.81 -2.33 13.03
C LEU A 72 12.04 -3.51 13.62
N GLU A 73 11.94 -4.59 12.84
CA GLU A 73 11.50 -5.91 13.30
C GLU A 73 12.73 -6.61 13.86
N ARG A 74 12.85 -6.57 15.19
CA ARG A 74 14.09 -6.90 15.91
C ARG A 74 14.54 -8.33 15.69
N SER A 75 13.60 -9.29 15.69
CA SER A 75 13.88 -10.72 15.51
C SER A 75 14.44 -11.07 14.12
N TYR A 76 14.32 -10.16 13.14
CA TYR A 76 14.76 -10.36 11.76
C TYR A 76 15.79 -9.33 11.29
N SER A 77 16.16 -8.39 12.16
CA SER A 77 17.23 -7.43 11.91
C SER A 77 18.52 -7.96 12.53
N ARG A 78 19.63 -7.88 11.80
CA ARG A 78 20.93 -8.42 12.21
C ARG A 78 22.03 -7.40 11.95
N MET A 79 23.07 -7.46 12.77
CA MET A 79 24.28 -6.66 12.62
C MET A 79 25.47 -7.53 13.02
N VAL A 80 26.50 -7.56 12.17
CA VAL A 80 27.69 -8.40 12.35
C VAL A 80 28.93 -7.55 12.15
N LEU A 81 29.88 -7.66 13.08
CA LEU A 81 31.20 -7.04 12.96
C LEU A 81 32.13 -7.95 12.16
N HIS A 82 32.88 -7.37 11.23
CA HIS A 82 33.90 -8.03 10.44
C HIS A 82 35.25 -7.31 10.59
N ASP A 83 36.34 -8.06 10.52
CA ASP A 83 37.69 -7.51 10.40
C ASP A 83 37.97 -6.99 8.97
N SER A 84 39.17 -6.45 8.73
CA SER A 84 39.57 -5.92 7.42
C SER A 84 39.63 -6.98 6.31
N ALA A 85 39.80 -8.25 6.68
CA ALA A 85 39.80 -9.38 5.76
C ALA A 85 38.38 -9.91 5.48
N GLY A 86 37.35 -9.35 6.13
CA GLY A 86 35.96 -9.75 5.98
C GLY A 86 35.54 -10.92 6.88
N ASN A 87 36.39 -11.39 7.80
CA ASN A 87 36.01 -12.47 8.70
C ASN A 87 35.11 -11.92 9.82
N PRO A 88 34.03 -12.63 10.19
CA PRO A 88 33.18 -12.21 11.30
C PRO A 88 33.97 -12.27 12.61
N VAL A 89 33.88 -11.19 13.40
CA VAL A 89 34.53 -11.09 14.71
C VAL A 89 33.66 -11.77 15.76
N ALA A 90 34.24 -12.74 16.49
CA ALA A 90 33.54 -13.46 17.54
C ALA A 90 33.31 -12.60 18.79
N GLY A 91 32.37 -13.02 19.64
CA GLY A 91 32.11 -12.36 20.93
C GLY A 91 31.27 -11.07 20.84
N THR A 92 30.76 -10.72 19.65
CA THR A 92 29.78 -9.64 19.53
C THR A 92 28.39 -10.11 19.91
N THR A 93 27.64 -9.28 20.63
CA THR A 93 26.24 -9.56 20.97
C THR A 93 25.35 -8.42 20.50
N LEU A 94 24.35 -8.74 19.67
CA LEU A 94 23.33 -7.78 19.26
C LEU A 94 22.32 -7.58 20.39
N SER A 95 22.12 -6.34 20.80
CA SER A 95 21.09 -5.93 21.73
C SER A 95 20.16 -4.87 21.13
N GLU A 96 18.99 -4.74 21.75
CA GLU A 96 18.05 -3.69 21.40
C GLU A 96 18.62 -2.32 21.79
N GLY A 97 18.43 -1.32 20.93
CA GLY A 97 18.66 0.07 21.30
C GLY A 97 17.50 0.64 22.14
N ASP A 98 17.63 1.92 22.49
CA ASP A 98 16.69 2.60 23.40
C ASP A 98 15.26 2.74 22.84
N ASP A 99 15.09 2.62 21.51
CA ASP A 99 13.81 2.71 20.84
C ASP A 99 13.64 1.67 19.71
N ALA A 100 12.55 1.78 18.94
CA ALA A 100 12.27 0.89 17.83
C ALA A 100 13.16 1.16 16.59
N PHE A 101 13.93 2.24 16.57
CA PHE A 101 14.74 2.68 15.42
C PHE A 101 16.23 2.37 15.60
N THR A 102 16.63 1.81 16.75
CA THR A 102 18.03 1.71 17.15
C THR A 102 18.43 0.26 17.42
N MET A 103 19.59 -0.15 16.91
CA MET A 103 20.28 -1.39 17.27
C MET A 103 21.62 -1.08 17.93
N ARG A 104 22.05 -1.96 18.83
CA ARG A 104 23.33 -1.83 19.51
C ARG A 104 24.12 -3.13 19.43
N LEU A 105 25.38 -3.06 19.00
CA LEU A 105 26.30 -4.19 18.98
C LEU A 105 27.26 -4.05 20.15
N ALA A 106 27.21 -4.96 21.12
CA ALA A 106 28.26 -5.06 22.12
C ALA A 106 29.53 -5.63 21.48
N LEU A 107 30.66 -4.96 21.70
CA LEU A 107 31.96 -5.38 21.17
C LEU A 107 32.79 -6.09 22.25
N PRO A 108 33.72 -6.98 21.87
CA PRO A 108 34.73 -7.50 22.78
C PRO A 108 35.58 -6.37 23.38
N ALA A 109 35.97 -6.52 24.65
CA ALA A 109 36.70 -5.49 25.39
C ALA A 109 38.05 -5.09 24.76
N ASN A 110 38.71 -6.03 24.06
CA ASN A 110 40.05 -5.86 23.52
C ASN A 110 40.10 -6.19 22.02
N LEU A 111 39.41 -5.40 21.20
CA LEU A 111 39.67 -5.42 19.77
C LEU A 111 41.04 -4.78 19.50
N GLY A 112 41.82 -5.42 18.64
CA GLY A 112 43.12 -4.90 18.21
C GLY A 112 42.97 -3.63 17.35
N ASN A 113 44.08 -2.96 17.10
CA ASN A 113 44.09 -1.85 16.14
C ASN A 113 43.82 -2.38 14.72
N GLY A 114 43.08 -1.60 13.94
CA GLY A 114 42.74 -1.94 12.56
C GLY A 114 41.36 -1.42 12.14
N THR A 115 41.07 -1.53 10.85
CA THR A 115 39.74 -1.22 10.31
C THR A 115 38.78 -2.39 10.48
N TYR A 116 37.61 -2.10 11.02
CA TYR A 116 36.49 -3.01 11.17
C TYR A 116 35.31 -2.53 10.32
N SER A 117 34.51 -3.47 9.83
CA SER A 117 33.24 -3.15 9.16
C SER A 117 32.06 -3.76 9.87
N ILE A 118 30.95 -3.03 9.85
CA ILE A 118 29.66 -3.50 10.33
C ILE A 118 28.79 -3.73 9.12
N LEU A 119 28.45 -5.00 8.89
CA LEU A 119 27.44 -5.40 7.93
C LEU A 119 26.12 -5.53 8.66
N TRP A 120 25.07 -4.86 8.16
CA TRP A 120 23.75 -4.91 8.74
C TRP A 120 22.69 -5.31 7.70
N ARG A 121 21.66 -6.00 8.20
CA ARG A 121 20.42 -6.29 7.47
C ARG A 121 19.27 -5.92 8.38
N THR A 122 18.37 -5.05 7.92
CA THR A 122 17.19 -4.62 8.66
C THR A 122 15.93 -5.19 8.03
N LEU A 123 14.87 -5.35 8.83
CA LEU A 123 13.50 -5.53 8.36
C LEU A 123 12.65 -4.41 8.95
N SER A 124 12.01 -3.60 8.12
CA SER A 124 11.12 -2.53 8.57
C SER A 124 9.79 -3.09 9.05
N THR A 125 9.37 -2.69 10.25
CA THR A 125 7.99 -2.94 10.72
C THR A 125 6.98 -2.02 10.05
N ALA A 126 7.42 -0.95 9.38
CA ALA A 126 6.55 0.01 8.73
C ALA A 126 6.08 -0.48 7.37
N ASP A 127 6.98 -0.91 6.49
CA ASP A 127 6.64 -1.29 5.11
C ASP A 127 6.89 -2.78 4.79
N GLY A 128 7.47 -3.52 5.75
CA GLY A 128 7.79 -4.94 5.64
C GLY A 128 9.01 -5.23 4.77
N HIS A 129 9.77 -4.24 4.31
CA HIS A 129 10.91 -4.47 3.44
C HIS A 129 12.21 -4.64 4.21
N THR A 130 13.12 -5.41 3.61
CA THR A 130 14.47 -5.58 4.12
C THR A 130 15.41 -4.60 3.44
N ALA A 131 16.34 -4.00 4.19
CA ALA A 131 17.48 -3.29 3.65
C ALA A 131 18.78 -3.93 4.13
N GLN A 132 19.85 -3.80 3.36
CA GLN A 132 21.19 -4.25 3.76
C GLN A 132 22.24 -3.27 3.27
N ASN A 133 23.22 -2.98 4.13
CA ASN A 133 24.38 -2.18 3.78
C ASN A 133 25.49 -2.39 4.81
N TYR A 134 26.59 -1.67 4.68
CA TYR A 134 27.68 -1.66 5.63
C TYR A 134 28.20 -0.24 5.90
N PHE A 135 28.97 -0.11 6.97
CA PHE A 135 29.90 1.01 7.19
C PHE A 135 31.16 0.48 7.88
N ALA A 136 32.24 1.25 7.89
CA ALA A 136 33.50 0.87 8.51
C ALA A 136 34.01 1.96 9.45
N PHE A 137 34.79 1.57 10.47
CA PHE A 137 35.51 2.47 11.38
C PHE A 137 36.85 1.84 11.76
N THR A 138 37.79 2.64 12.22
CA THR A 138 39.16 2.19 12.55
C THR A 138 39.42 2.35 14.05
N ILE A 139 39.99 1.33 14.68
CA ILE A 139 40.50 1.40 16.06
C ILE A 139 42.01 1.66 16.00
N GLY A 140 42.49 2.63 16.76
CA GLY A 140 43.91 3.01 16.82
C GLY A 140 44.15 4.39 16.22
N SER A 141 44.93 4.45 15.15
CA SER A 141 45.42 5.68 14.53
C SER A 141 45.28 5.66 13.01
N ASN A 142 45.63 6.76 12.34
CA ASN A 142 45.66 6.84 10.88
C ASN A 142 46.58 5.77 10.23
N ALA A 143 47.59 5.27 10.95
CA ALA A 143 48.47 4.22 10.45
C ALA A 143 47.78 2.84 10.36
N ASP A 144 46.66 2.66 11.08
CA ASP A 144 45.94 1.39 11.19
C ASP A 144 44.80 1.28 10.15
N ILE A 145 44.64 2.28 9.28
CA ILE A 145 43.62 2.26 8.22
C ILE A 145 43.98 1.20 7.18
N ALA A 146 43.11 0.20 7.06
CA ALA A 146 43.16 -0.83 6.03
C ALA A 146 41.92 -0.80 5.12
N SER A 147 42.09 -1.24 3.87
CA SER A 147 40.96 -1.54 2.98
C SER A 147 40.17 -2.74 3.53
N VAL A 148 38.84 -2.67 3.49
CA VAL A 148 37.99 -3.75 4.00
C VAL A 148 37.45 -4.61 2.87
N VAL A 149 37.59 -5.93 3.02
CA VAL A 149 36.89 -6.91 2.19
C VAL A 149 35.50 -7.12 2.76
N ILE A 150 34.46 -7.00 1.93
CA ILE A 150 33.07 -7.07 2.40
C ILE A 150 32.43 -8.38 1.95
N PRO A 151 32.11 -9.28 2.89
CA PRO A 151 31.48 -10.54 2.56
C PRO A 151 30.11 -10.32 1.93
N GLY A 152 29.86 -10.94 0.78
CA GLY A 152 28.53 -10.96 0.18
C GLY A 152 27.99 -9.61 -0.31
N ALA A 153 28.84 -8.59 -0.50
CA ALA A 153 28.44 -7.31 -1.09
C ALA A 153 28.07 -7.38 -2.59
N ALA A 154 27.96 -8.59 -3.16
CA ALA A 154 27.22 -8.81 -4.38
C ALA A 154 25.72 -8.76 -4.05
N SER A 155 25.15 -7.55 -4.04
CA SER A 155 23.79 -7.20 -4.48
C SER A 155 22.77 -8.33 -4.59
N ALA A 156 22.59 -9.12 -3.53
CA ALA A 156 21.54 -10.09 -3.42
C ALA A 156 20.48 -9.46 -2.53
N GLU A 157 19.85 -8.39 -3.05
CA GLU A 157 18.41 -8.30 -2.83
C GLU A 157 17.89 -9.68 -3.24
N ALA A 158 17.46 -10.50 -2.28
CA ALA A 158 16.74 -11.72 -2.60
C ALA A 158 15.45 -11.24 -3.28
N THR A 159 15.54 -11.10 -4.60
CA THR A 159 14.52 -10.58 -5.50
C THR A 159 13.40 -11.59 -5.57
N ALA A 160 12.55 -11.62 -4.54
CA ALA A 160 11.14 -11.54 -4.86
C ALA A 160 11.04 -10.39 -5.86
N SER A 161 10.84 -10.72 -7.13
CA SER A 161 10.97 -9.75 -8.20
C SER A 161 10.12 -8.53 -7.85
N GLN A 162 10.66 -7.33 -8.04
CA GLN A 162 9.94 -6.11 -7.67
C GLN A 162 8.55 -6.07 -8.33
N TRP A 163 8.42 -6.66 -9.52
CA TRP A 163 7.15 -6.87 -10.20
C TRP A 163 6.22 -7.84 -9.45
N ALA A 164 6.69 -8.95 -8.88
CA ALA A 164 5.86 -9.89 -8.12
C ALA A 164 5.34 -9.24 -6.84
N ARG A 165 6.19 -8.46 -6.15
CA ARG A 165 5.78 -7.65 -4.98
C ARG A 165 4.70 -6.66 -5.37
N THR A 166 4.93 -5.91 -6.45
CA THR A 166 3.99 -4.90 -6.93
C THR A 166 2.66 -5.53 -7.34
N LEU A 167 2.70 -6.56 -8.18
CA LEU A 167 1.50 -7.22 -8.72
C LEU A 167 0.67 -7.91 -7.63
N SER A 168 1.32 -8.59 -6.69
CA SER A 168 0.61 -9.24 -5.57
C SER A 168 -0.05 -8.22 -4.64
N ARG A 169 0.63 -7.10 -4.33
CA ARG A 169 0.04 -5.99 -3.56
C ARG A 169 -1.15 -5.36 -4.29
N TRP A 170 -1.03 -5.08 -5.59
CA TRP A 170 -2.14 -4.54 -6.39
C TRP A 170 -3.32 -5.51 -6.45
N ALA A 171 -3.08 -6.81 -6.65
CA ALA A 171 -4.14 -7.82 -6.64
C ALA A 171 -4.90 -7.82 -5.29
N ALA A 172 -4.18 -7.75 -4.17
CA ALA A 172 -4.79 -7.66 -2.84
C ALA A 172 -5.61 -6.38 -2.65
N LEU A 173 -5.08 -5.22 -3.07
CA LEU A 173 -5.76 -3.93 -2.98
C LEU A 173 -7.00 -3.86 -3.86
N VAL A 174 -6.95 -4.36 -5.10
CA VAL A 174 -8.11 -4.41 -6.01
C VAL A 174 -9.19 -5.29 -5.44
N GLY A 175 -8.86 -6.52 -4.99
CA GLY A 175 -9.84 -7.41 -4.38
C GLY A 175 -10.53 -6.78 -3.16
N LEU A 176 -9.75 -6.12 -2.29
CA LEU A 176 -10.27 -5.41 -1.12
C LEU A 176 -11.15 -4.22 -1.52
N ALA A 177 -10.74 -3.42 -2.51
CA ALA A 177 -11.51 -2.28 -3.00
C ALA A 177 -12.89 -2.70 -3.52
N LEU A 178 -12.94 -3.80 -4.28
CA LEU A 178 -14.19 -4.38 -4.80
C LEU A 178 -15.08 -4.87 -3.65
N LEU A 179 -14.51 -5.58 -2.66
CA LEU A 179 -15.27 -6.13 -1.53
C LEU A 179 -15.81 -5.02 -0.62
N LEU A 180 -14.97 -4.04 -0.28
CA LEU A 180 -15.29 -2.92 0.58
C LEU A 180 -16.44 -2.08 0.02
N ALA A 181 -16.40 -1.76 -1.28
CA ALA A 181 -17.42 -0.96 -1.92
C ALA A 181 -18.79 -1.65 -2.01
N ALA A 182 -18.85 -2.98 -1.81
CA ALA A 182 -20.04 -3.78 -2.05
C ALA A 182 -21.27 -3.26 -1.27
N TRP A 183 -21.15 -3.09 0.04
CA TRP A 183 -22.27 -2.65 0.86
C TRP A 183 -22.58 -1.15 0.74
N PRO A 184 -21.59 -0.24 0.86
CA PRO A 184 -21.83 1.19 0.70
C PRO A 184 -22.52 1.55 -0.62
N VAL A 185 -22.02 1.03 -1.74
CA VAL A 185 -22.58 1.37 -3.07
C VAL A 185 -23.92 0.67 -3.28
N TRP A 186 -24.10 -0.54 -2.77
CA TRP A 186 -25.41 -1.19 -2.83
C TRP A 186 -26.47 -0.41 -2.05
N SER A 187 -26.18 -0.06 -0.80
CA SER A 187 -27.12 0.59 0.11
C SER A 187 -27.46 2.02 -0.32
N GLU A 188 -26.47 2.80 -0.76
CA GLU A 188 -26.64 4.23 -1.06
C GLU A 188 -26.97 4.53 -2.52
N VAL A 189 -26.57 3.67 -3.46
CA VAL A 189 -26.70 3.93 -4.90
C VAL A 189 -27.66 2.95 -5.57
N VAL A 190 -27.32 1.65 -5.55
CA VAL A 190 -28.02 0.65 -6.38
C VAL A 190 -29.41 0.37 -5.85
N ARG A 191 -29.57 0.04 -4.56
CA ARG A 191 -30.87 -0.30 -3.99
C ARG A 191 -31.89 0.83 -4.10
N PRO A 192 -31.58 2.10 -3.75
CA PRO A 192 -32.53 3.20 -3.91
C PRO A 192 -32.95 3.42 -5.37
N ALA A 193 -32.05 3.21 -6.33
CA ALA A 193 -32.34 3.35 -7.75
C ALA A 193 -33.30 2.28 -8.29
N LEU A 194 -33.38 1.13 -7.63
CA LEU A 194 -34.26 0.03 -8.02
C LEU A 194 -35.68 0.14 -7.44
N GLY A 195 -36.00 1.20 -6.70
CA GLY A 195 -37.31 1.39 -6.07
C GLY A 195 -38.48 1.32 -7.05
N GLY A 196 -38.36 1.97 -8.21
CA GLY A 196 -39.39 1.97 -9.27
C GLY A 196 -39.49 0.66 -10.08
N VAL A 197 -38.56 -0.29 -9.89
CA VAL A 197 -38.51 -1.58 -10.59
C VAL A 197 -38.42 -2.74 -9.61
N TRP A 198 -39.17 -2.64 -8.51
CA TRP A 198 -39.03 -3.49 -7.34
C TRP A 198 -39.02 -5.00 -7.64
N ARG A 199 -39.85 -5.45 -8.60
CA ARG A 199 -39.96 -6.87 -9.00
C ARG A 199 -38.65 -7.45 -9.57
N SER A 200 -37.79 -6.60 -10.13
CA SER A 200 -36.49 -6.99 -10.71
C SER A 200 -35.39 -7.11 -9.66
N GLY A 201 -35.61 -6.61 -8.43
CA GLY A 201 -34.67 -6.58 -7.32
C GLY A 201 -33.93 -7.89 -7.05
N PRO A 202 -34.61 -9.05 -6.94
CA PRO A 202 -33.97 -10.35 -6.71
C PRO A 202 -32.91 -10.70 -7.77
N GLY A 203 -33.10 -10.27 -9.02
CA GLY A 203 -32.12 -10.45 -10.09
C GLY A 203 -30.84 -9.63 -9.89
N PHE A 204 -30.96 -8.41 -9.36
CA PHE A 204 -29.80 -7.58 -8.99
C PHE A 204 -29.09 -8.13 -7.77
N VAL A 205 -29.84 -8.58 -6.74
CA VAL A 205 -29.27 -9.21 -5.54
C VAL A 205 -28.43 -10.43 -5.89
N ARG A 206 -28.90 -11.32 -6.79
CA ARG A 206 -28.11 -12.48 -7.24
C ARG A 206 -26.80 -12.06 -7.91
N ARG A 207 -26.82 -11.03 -8.75
CA ARG A 207 -25.60 -10.49 -9.39
C ARG A 207 -24.65 -9.90 -8.36
N MET A 208 -25.18 -9.17 -7.39
CA MET A 208 -24.41 -8.58 -6.30
C MET A 208 -23.73 -9.64 -5.43
N LYS A 209 -24.45 -10.72 -5.07
CA LYS A 209 -23.87 -11.85 -4.32
C LYS A 209 -22.75 -12.55 -5.10
N ARG A 210 -22.90 -12.72 -6.42
CA ARG A 210 -21.82 -13.25 -7.29
C ARG A 210 -20.62 -12.31 -7.32
N TYR A 211 -20.86 -11.00 -7.46
CA TYR A 211 -19.81 -9.98 -7.40
C TYR A 211 -19.05 -10.04 -6.07
N VAL A 212 -19.74 -10.10 -4.93
CA VAL A 212 -19.13 -10.24 -3.60
C VAL A 212 -18.30 -11.52 -3.51
N ALA A 213 -18.80 -12.65 -3.98
CA ALA A 213 -18.03 -13.91 -3.95
C ALA A 213 -16.72 -13.80 -4.76
N ILE A 214 -16.76 -13.19 -5.95
CA ILE A 214 -15.57 -12.95 -6.78
C ILE A 214 -14.63 -11.97 -6.09
N ALA A 215 -15.14 -10.86 -5.56
CA ALA A 215 -14.34 -9.86 -4.86
C ALA A 215 -13.63 -10.45 -3.63
N THR A 216 -14.33 -11.27 -2.83
CA THR A 216 -13.74 -12.01 -1.71
C THR A 216 -12.64 -12.96 -2.18
N PHE A 217 -12.87 -13.73 -3.24
CA PHE A 217 -11.86 -14.64 -3.79
C PHE A 217 -10.61 -13.87 -4.26
N LEU A 218 -10.79 -12.76 -4.97
CA LEU A 218 -9.69 -11.90 -5.39
C LEU A 218 -8.93 -11.28 -4.21
N ALA A 219 -9.65 -10.83 -3.18
CA ALA A 219 -9.05 -10.25 -1.98
C ALA A 219 -8.19 -11.28 -1.21
N ILE A 220 -8.70 -12.50 -1.03
CA ILE A 220 -7.97 -13.61 -0.39
C ILE A 220 -6.81 -14.05 -1.26
N GLY A 221 -7.03 -14.31 -2.55
CA GLY A 221 -6.00 -14.76 -3.48
C GLY A 221 -4.84 -13.77 -3.62
N GLY A 222 -5.16 -12.48 -3.78
CA GLY A 222 -4.16 -11.42 -3.78
C GLY A 222 -3.40 -11.32 -2.46
N SER A 223 -4.10 -11.45 -1.33
CA SER A 223 -3.48 -11.43 0.01
C SER A 223 -2.55 -12.63 0.23
N LEU A 224 -2.92 -13.83 -0.22
CA LEU A 224 -2.10 -15.03 -0.16
C LEU A 224 -0.85 -14.90 -1.04
N ALA A 225 -1.00 -14.42 -2.28
CA ALA A 225 0.13 -14.14 -3.15
C ALA A 225 1.10 -13.15 -2.51
N ALA A 226 0.59 -12.07 -1.90
CA ALA A 226 1.41 -11.10 -1.20
C ALA A 226 2.14 -11.69 0.02
N LEU A 227 1.51 -12.61 0.76
CA LEU A 227 2.17 -13.31 1.88
C LEU A 227 3.33 -14.17 1.39
N VAL A 228 3.12 -14.97 0.35
CA VAL A 228 4.16 -15.84 -0.22
C VAL A 228 5.33 -14.99 -0.69
N VAL A 229 5.07 -13.96 -1.50
CA VAL A 229 6.12 -13.07 -1.99
C VAL A 229 6.87 -12.41 -0.83
N GLN A 230 6.17 -11.98 0.22
CA GLN A 230 6.76 -11.37 1.40
C GLN A 230 7.62 -12.35 2.22
N SER A 231 7.19 -13.61 2.36
CA SER A 231 7.93 -14.60 3.16
C SER A 231 9.27 -14.96 2.56
N PHE A 232 9.39 -14.95 1.23
CA PHE A 232 10.67 -15.16 0.54
C PHE A 232 11.66 -14.01 0.73
N ALA A 233 11.19 -12.80 1.06
CA ALA A 233 12.05 -11.66 1.34
C ALA A 233 12.58 -11.64 2.78
N ILE A 234 11.79 -12.17 3.73
CA ILE A 234 12.07 -12.05 5.16
C ILE A 234 12.80 -13.27 5.73
N ALA A 235 12.29 -14.47 5.47
CA ALA A 235 12.66 -15.66 6.21
C ALA A 235 13.59 -16.59 5.42
N ASP A 236 14.48 -17.25 6.15
CA ASP A 236 15.35 -18.32 5.66
C ASP A 236 14.70 -19.69 5.92
N GLY A 237 15.24 -20.75 5.31
CA GLY A 237 14.72 -22.12 5.45
C GLY A 237 13.81 -22.57 4.31
N SER A 238 13.05 -23.65 4.53
CA SER A 238 12.15 -24.21 3.50
C SER A 238 11.00 -23.25 3.18
N PRO A 239 10.38 -23.32 1.98
CA PRO A 239 9.26 -22.45 1.61
C PRO A 239 8.11 -22.44 2.64
N PHE A 240 7.85 -23.59 3.28
CA PHE A 240 6.83 -23.72 4.30
C PHE A 240 7.21 -23.01 5.60
N ASP A 241 8.45 -23.21 6.07
CA ASP A 241 8.97 -22.55 7.27
C ASP A 241 8.96 -21.03 7.09
N LYS A 242 9.32 -20.54 5.89
CA LYS A 242 9.29 -19.10 5.59
C LYS A 242 7.92 -18.49 5.83
N VAL A 243 6.86 -19.14 5.35
CA VAL A 243 5.49 -18.66 5.52
C VAL A 243 5.07 -18.71 6.99
N LEU A 244 5.31 -19.82 7.68
CA LEU A 244 4.97 -19.97 9.09
C LEU A 244 5.70 -18.95 9.98
N ASN A 245 7.00 -18.79 9.75
CA ASN A 245 7.84 -17.83 10.47
C ASN A 245 7.38 -16.39 10.20
N THR A 246 7.06 -16.07 8.95
CA THR A 246 6.49 -14.75 8.59
C THR A 246 5.16 -14.51 9.32
N LEU A 247 4.27 -15.49 9.37
CA LEU A 247 2.98 -15.37 10.05
C LEU A 247 3.10 -15.23 11.57
N GLY A 248 3.92 -16.09 12.19
CA GLY A 248 4.01 -16.20 13.64
C GLY A 248 4.96 -15.21 14.32
N GLN A 249 6.01 -14.78 13.62
CA GLN A 249 7.11 -14.04 14.24
C GLN A 249 7.27 -12.61 13.75
N THR A 250 6.43 -12.14 12.82
CA THR A 250 6.50 -10.76 12.30
C THR A 250 5.23 -9.97 12.58
N ARG A 251 5.37 -8.66 12.70
CA ARG A 251 4.24 -7.71 12.73
C ARG A 251 3.43 -7.78 11.44
N TYR A 252 4.08 -7.94 10.28
CA TYR A 252 3.42 -8.13 8.99
C TYR A 252 2.45 -9.32 9.02
N GLY A 253 2.91 -10.47 9.51
CA GLY A 253 2.12 -11.69 9.62
C GLY A 253 0.87 -11.53 10.49
N ARG A 254 1.00 -10.89 11.65
CA ARG A 254 -0.13 -10.60 12.54
C ARG A 254 -1.19 -9.71 11.88
N LEU A 255 -0.75 -8.66 11.20
CA LEU A 255 -1.66 -7.75 10.47
C LEU A 255 -2.27 -8.41 9.23
N TRP A 256 -1.52 -9.30 8.57
CA TRP A 256 -2.03 -10.14 7.50
C TRP A 256 -3.16 -11.05 7.98
N LEU A 257 -2.99 -11.71 9.14
CA LEU A 257 -4.03 -12.54 9.76
C LEU A 257 -5.27 -11.73 10.11
N ALA A 258 -5.09 -10.53 10.71
CA ALA A 258 -6.19 -9.62 10.98
C ALA A 258 -6.95 -9.22 9.70
N ARG A 259 -6.24 -8.98 8.60
CA ARG A 259 -6.84 -8.68 7.29
C ARG A 259 -7.65 -9.85 6.74
N ILE A 260 -7.12 -11.08 6.77
CA ILE A 260 -7.86 -12.26 6.33
C ILE A 260 -9.11 -12.47 7.18
N ALA A 261 -9.00 -12.31 8.50
CA ALA A 261 -10.15 -12.37 9.40
C ALA A 261 -11.21 -11.34 9.02
N LEU A 262 -10.83 -10.08 8.77
CA LEU A 262 -11.77 -9.03 8.34
C LEU A 262 -12.40 -9.33 6.98
N ILE A 263 -11.66 -9.88 6.01
CA ILE A 263 -12.21 -10.29 4.70
C ILE A 263 -13.25 -11.39 4.88
N VAL A 264 -12.95 -12.41 5.71
CA VAL A 264 -13.88 -13.51 5.99
C VAL A 264 -15.11 -13.00 6.73
N ILE A 265 -14.93 -12.18 7.77
CA ILE A 265 -16.03 -11.55 8.51
C ILE A 265 -16.90 -10.71 7.56
N SER A 266 -16.29 -9.92 6.68
CA SER A 266 -17.01 -9.15 5.66
C SER A 266 -17.85 -10.06 4.77
N ALA A 267 -17.28 -11.17 4.28
CA ALA A 267 -18.01 -12.11 3.44
C ALA A 267 -19.20 -12.75 4.19
N LEU A 268 -19.03 -13.13 5.46
CA LEU A 268 -20.09 -13.70 6.29
C LEU A 268 -21.20 -12.68 6.60
N VAL A 269 -20.84 -11.46 6.99
CA VAL A 269 -21.80 -10.37 7.23
C VAL A 269 -22.59 -10.06 5.96
N LEU A 270 -21.93 -9.94 4.81
CA LEU A 270 -22.58 -9.71 3.53
C LEU A 270 -23.46 -10.88 3.08
N ALA A 271 -23.11 -12.12 3.42
CA ALA A 271 -23.97 -13.28 3.17
C ALA A 271 -25.25 -13.24 4.02
N ALA A 272 -25.16 -12.76 5.26
CA ALA A 272 -26.27 -12.61 6.20
C ALA A 272 -27.13 -11.34 5.96
N CYS A 273 -26.60 -10.32 5.26
CA CYS A 273 -27.31 -9.07 5.03
C CYS A 273 -28.65 -9.24 4.29
N GLY A 274 -29.65 -8.47 4.73
CA GLY A 274 -30.93 -8.32 4.04
C GLY A 274 -30.82 -7.41 2.82
N TRP A 275 -30.14 -7.84 1.77
CA TRP A 275 -29.84 -7.04 0.55
C TRP A 275 -31.04 -6.27 0.00
N TRP A 276 -32.24 -6.86 0.04
CA TRP A 276 -33.46 -6.22 -0.46
C TRP A 276 -34.32 -5.60 0.64
N PHE A 277 -34.48 -6.33 1.76
CA PHE A 277 -35.30 -5.94 2.91
C PHE A 277 -34.46 -5.42 4.07
N THR A 278 -33.68 -4.36 3.85
CA THR A 278 -32.71 -3.85 4.84
C THR A 278 -33.37 -3.40 6.15
N ARG A 279 -34.60 -2.87 6.10
CA ARG A 279 -35.37 -2.42 7.29
C ARG A 279 -35.72 -3.53 8.28
N ARG A 280 -35.64 -4.80 7.86
CA ARG A 280 -35.83 -5.97 8.75
C ARG A 280 -34.50 -6.50 9.30
N ARG A 281 -33.37 -5.96 8.84
CA ARG A 281 -32.00 -6.40 9.10
C ARG A 281 -31.05 -5.20 9.20
N GLU A 282 -31.46 -4.21 10.00
CA GLU A 282 -30.73 -2.96 10.15
C GLU A 282 -29.39 -3.17 10.86
N ALA A 283 -29.36 -4.06 11.86
CA ALA A 283 -28.14 -4.42 12.58
C ALA A 283 -27.07 -5.01 11.65
N GLU A 284 -27.46 -5.88 10.73
CA GLU A 284 -26.54 -6.47 9.74
C GLU A 284 -26.04 -5.42 8.75
N GLY A 285 -26.88 -4.44 8.39
CA GLY A 285 -26.48 -3.32 7.54
C GLY A 285 -25.48 -2.38 8.22
N VAL A 286 -25.65 -2.11 9.51
CA VAL A 286 -24.68 -1.36 10.32
C VAL A 286 -23.38 -2.15 10.44
N ALA A 287 -23.45 -3.45 10.73
CA ALA A 287 -22.27 -4.32 10.79
C ALA A 287 -21.49 -4.33 9.47
N ALA A 288 -22.19 -4.36 8.32
CA ALA A 288 -21.55 -4.32 7.01
C ALA A 288 -20.80 -2.99 6.76
N TRP A 289 -21.35 -1.85 7.22
CA TRP A 289 -20.65 -0.57 7.18
C TRP A 289 -19.41 -0.54 8.09
N ILE A 290 -19.53 -1.03 9.32
CA ILE A 290 -18.42 -1.10 10.28
C ILE A 290 -17.28 -1.94 9.71
N VAL A 291 -17.59 -3.12 9.19
CA VAL A 291 -16.58 -4.02 8.61
C VAL A 291 -15.97 -3.39 7.35
N ALA A 292 -16.77 -2.75 6.49
CA ALA A 292 -16.23 -2.03 5.33
C ALA A 292 -15.25 -0.92 5.74
N ALA A 293 -15.56 -0.15 6.80
CA ALA A 293 -14.68 0.88 7.33
C ALA A 293 -13.41 0.32 7.98
N ALA A 294 -13.47 -0.91 8.52
CA ALA A 294 -12.33 -1.58 9.13
C ALA A 294 -11.38 -2.26 8.14
N LEU A 295 -11.87 -2.69 6.96
CA LEU A 295 -11.08 -3.39 5.94
C LEU A 295 -9.75 -2.73 5.54
N PRO A 296 -9.64 -1.40 5.35
CA PRO A 296 -8.38 -0.77 4.94
C PRO A 296 -7.35 -0.65 6.09
N ILE A 297 -7.78 -0.75 7.35
CA ILE A 297 -6.93 -0.47 8.52
C ILE A 297 -5.64 -1.32 8.55
N PRO A 298 -5.67 -2.65 8.32
CA PRO A 298 -4.44 -3.44 8.32
C PRO A 298 -3.42 -3.01 7.27
N PHE A 299 -3.85 -2.47 6.12
CA PHE A 299 -2.93 -1.90 5.13
C PHE A 299 -2.31 -0.61 5.62
N SER A 300 -3.10 0.29 6.20
CA SER A 300 -2.61 1.56 6.74
C SER A 300 -1.64 1.37 7.91
N LEU A 301 -1.77 0.27 8.66
CA LEU A 301 -0.86 -0.09 9.76
C LEU A 301 0.50 -0.63 9.28
N ILE A 302 0.63 -0.97 8.00
CA ILE A 302 1.87 -1.38 7.30
C ILE A 302 2.18 -0.42 6.13
N ALA A 303 1.80 0.85 6.29
CA ALA A 303 2.15 1.92 5.36
C ALA A 303 3.13 2.88 6.03
N HIS A 304 3.77 3.76 5.24
CA HIS A 304 4.63 4.82 5.79
C HIS A 304 3.89 5.74 6.77
N ALA A 305 2.56 5.83 6.68
CA ALA A 305 1.72 6.46 7.70
C ALA A 305 1.94 5.89 9.11
N ALA A 306 2.20 4.58 9.24
CA ALA A 306 2.49 3.91 10.50
C ALA A 306 3.94 4.11 10.98
N ALA A 307 4.84 4.59 10.11
CA ALA A 307 6.24 4.87 10.44
C ALA A 307 6.44 6.25 11.10
N GLN A 308 5.43 7.12 11.05
CA GLN A 308 5.53 8.50 11.51
C GLN A 308 5.87 8.58 13.00
N ARG A 309 6.94 9.31 13.35
CA ARG A 309 7.39 9.52 14.74
C ARG A 309 6.35 10.33 15.55
N ASN A 310 5.84 11.40 14.95
CA ASN A 310 4.83 12.28 15.52
C ASN A 310 3.53 12.20 14.72
N GLY A 311 2.38 12.23 15.38
CA GLY A 311 1.07 12.23 14.69
C GLY A 311 0.70 10.90 14.01
N ARG A 312 1.35 9.79 14.38
CA ARG A 312 1.12 8.45 13.78
C ARG A 312 -0.34 8.06 13.66
N LEU A 313 -1.13 8.28 14.72
CA LEU A 313 -2.56 7.92 14.71
C LEU A 313 -3.33 8.67 13.62
N PHE A 314 -3.07 9.98 13.49
CA PHE A 314 -3.72 10.80 12.47
C PHE A 314 -3.24 10.43 11.06
N ALA A 315 -1.95 10.11 10.89
CA ALA A 315 -1.42 9.65 9.62
C ALA A 315 -2.07 8.32 9.18
N VAL A 316 -2.18 7.34 10.08
CA VAL A 316 -2.85 6.07 9.81
C VAL A 316 -4.33 6.28 9.50
N ALA A 317 -5.01 7.16 10.23
CA ALA A 317 -6.42 7.49 9.98
C ALA A 317 -6.62 8.14 8.61
N ALA A 318 -5.77 9.10 8.24
CA ALA A 318 -5.82 9.75 6.92
C ALA A 318 -5.57 8.76 5.78
N ASP A 319 -4.60 7.85 5.94
CA ASP A 319 -4.35 6.78 4.97
C ASP A 319 -5.52 5.80 4.86
N SER A 320 -6.14 5.42 5.98
CA SER A 320 -7.33 4.56 5.97
C SER A 320 -8.52 5.24 5.28
N VAL A 321 -8.74 6.55 5.50
CA VAL A 321 -9.75 7.33 4.79
C VAL A 321 -9.44 7.41 3.30
N HIS A 322 -8.17 7.58 2.93
CA HIS A 322 -7.73 7.58 1.53
C HIS A 322 -8.09 6.25 0.83
N LEU A 323 -7.72 5.12 1.45
CA LEU A 323 -8.02 3.78 0.92
C LEU A 323 -9.51 3.49 0.87
N PHE A 324 -10.28 3.91 1.88
CA PHE A 324 -11.73 3.77 1.89
C PHE A 324 -12.38 4.56 0.74
N ALA A 325 -12.01 5.83 0.56
CA ALA A 325 -12.51 6.68 -0.51
C ALA A 325 -12.13 6.15 -1.91
N ALA A 326 -10.87 5.73 -2.10
CA ALA A 326 -10.42 5.09 -3.33
C ALA A 326 -11.20 3.80 -3.63
N SER A 327 -11.49 3.00 -2.60
CA SER A 327 -12.29 1.79 -2.74
C SER A 327 -13.73 2.08 -3.14
N LEU A 328 -14.37 3.07 -2.52
CA LEU A 328 -15.73 3.51 -2.90
C LEU A 328 -15.80 3.96 -4.36
N TRP A 329 -14.78 4.68 -4.83
CA TRP A 329 -14.73 5.16 -6.21
C TRP A 329 -14.51 4.01 -7.21
N ILE A 330 -13.41 3.26 -7.07
CA ILE A 330 -13.03 2.19 -8.00
C ILE A 330 -14.02 1.01 -7.92
N GLY A 331 -14.33 0.56 -6.71
CA GLY A 331 -15.27 -0.53 -6.48
C GLY A 331 -16.70 -0.16 -6.88
N GLY A 332 -17.11 1.09 -6.67
CA GLY A 332 -18.39 1.58 -7.14
C GLY A 332 -18.52 1.61 -8.65
N LEU A 333 -17.48 2.05 -9.38
CA LEU A 333 -17.44 1.94 -10.85
C LEU A 333 -17.58 0.49 -11.31
N ALA A 334 -16.90 -0.45 -10.64
CA ALA A 334 -17.02 -1.87 -10.95
C ALA A 334 -18.45 -2.41 -10.68
N ILE A 335 -19.11 -1.98 -9.61
CA ILE A 335 -20.51 -2.37 -9.32
C ILE A 335 -21.45 -1.81 -10.40
N LEU A 336 -21.29 -0.55 -10.81
CA LEU A 336 -22.07 0.00 -11.92
C LEU A 336 -21.85 -0.81 -13.21
N ALA A 337 -20.60 -1.14 -13.53
CA ALA A 337 -20.23 -1.84 -14.76
C ALA A 337 -20.68 -3.30 -14.80
N PHE A 338 -20.54 -4.04 -13.69
CA PHE A 338 -20.72 -5.50 -13.67
C PHE A 338 -22.01 -5.95 -12.98
N VAL A 339 -22.66 -5.09 -12.18
CA VAL A 339 -23.93 -5.41 -11.51
C VAL A 339 -25.09 -4.59 -12.09
N LEU A 340 -24.98 -3.26 -12.08
CA LEU A 340 -26.08 -2.39 -12.51
C LEU A 340 -26.34 -2.51 -14.01
N LEU A 341 -25.37 -2.16 -14.86
CA LEU A 341 -25.53 -2.12 -16.31
C LEU A 341 -26.00 -3.46 -16.92
N PRO A 342 -25.46 -4.64 -16.53
CA PRO A 342 -25.96 -5.91 -17.03
C PRO A 342 -27.36 -6.24 -16.51
N GLY A 343 -27.73 -5.79 -15.30
CA GLY A 343 -29.07 -5.94 -14.75
C GLY A 343 -30.11 -5.11 -15.49
N LEU A 344 -29.74 -3.93 -16.01
CA LEU A 344 -30.63 -3.07 -16.79
C LEU A 344 -31.07 -3.70 -18.12
N ARG A 345 -30.29 -4.63 -18.70
CA ARG A 345 -30.60 -5.27 -19.99
C ARG A 345 -31.94 -6.02 -19.97
N GLY A 346 -32.40 -6.47 -18.80
CA GLY A 346 -33.68 -7.16 -18.64
C GLY A 346 -34.89 -6.23 -18.40
N LEU A 347 -34.68 -4.91 -18.33
CA LEU A 347 -35.74 -3.93 -18.07
C LEU A 347 -36.25 -3.30 -19.36
N GLU A 348 -37.46 -2.74 -19.32
CA GLU A 348 -37.99 -1.92 -20.41
C GLU A 348 -37.23 -0.58 -20.54
N PRO A 349 -37.22 0.07 -21.72
CA PRO A 349 -36.48 1.32 -21.93
C PRO A 349 -36.80 2.43 -20.91
N LEU A 350 -38.08 2.62 -20.57
CA LEU A 350 -38.51 3.63 -19.57
C LEU A 350 -38.02 3.28 -18.16
N GLN A 351 -38.11 2.01 -17.78
CA GLN A 351 -37.58 1.51 -16.51
C GLN A 351 -36.07 1.69 -16.41
N ARG A 352 -35.31 1.43 -17.48
CA ARG A 352 -33.86 1.67 -17.54
C ARG A 352 -33.53 3.14 -17.29
N ARG A 353 -34.23 4.05 -17.97
CA ARG A 353 -34.05 5.50 -17.80
C ARG A 353 -34.33 5.93 -16.36
N HIS A 354 -35.41 5.42 -15.76
CA HIS A 354 -35.76 5.72 -14.37
C HIS A 354 -34.66 5.28 -13.39
N VAL A 355 -34.16 4.05 -13.51
CA VAL A 355 -33.07 3.55 -12.66
C VAL A 355 -31.80 4.38 -12.83
N LEU A 356 -31.41 4.70 -14.07
CA LEU A 356 -30.21 5.50 -14.35
C LEU A 356 -30.33 6.94 -13.86
N ALA A 357 -31.50 7.56 -14.00
CA ALA A 357 -31.76 8.91 -13.52
C ALA A 357 -31.58 9.05 -12.00
N ILE A 358 -31.70 7.94 -11.26
CA ILE A 358 -31.49 7.90 -9.82
C ILE A 358 -30.06 7.46 -9.46
N ALA A 359 -29.56 6.40 -10.12
CA ALA A 359 -28.26 5.82 -9.81
C ALA A 359 -27.10 6.76 -10.15
N ILE A 360 -27.17 7.45 -11.30
CA ILE A 360 -26.08 8.32 -11.76
C ILE A 360 -25.84 9.47 -10.79
N PRO A 361 -26.82 10.33 -10.43
CA PRO A 361 -26.56 11.43 -9.50
C PRO A 361 -26.07 10.97 -8.13
N ARG A 362 -26.62 9.86 -7.60
CA ARG A 362 -26.18 9.28 -6.32
C ARG A 362 -24.72 8.83 -6.36
N PHE A 363 -24.35 8.11 -7.43
CA PHE A 363 -22.96 7.71 -7.61
C PHE A 363 -22.05 8.92 -7.85
N SER A 364 -22.50 9.94 -8.59
CA SER A 364 -21.72 11.16 -8.81
C SER A 364 -21.40 11.89 -7.51
N VAL A 365 -22.36 12.01 -6.57
CA VAL A 365 -22.11 12.61 -5.25
C VAL A 365 -21.12 11.77 -4.45
N LEU A 366 -21.31 10.45 -4.41
CA LEU A 366 -20.38 9.54 -3.74
C LEU A 366 -18.97 9.63 -4.33
N ALA A 367 -18.84 9.65 -5.66
CA ALA A 367 -17.58 9.79 -6.36
C ALA A 367 -16.91 11.15 -6.08
N LEU A 368 -17.68 12.24 -6.01
CA LEU A 368 -17.17 13.58 -5.69
C LEU A 368 -16.62 13.64 -4.26
N ILE A 369 -17.36 13.10 -3.28
CA ILE A 369 -16.92 13.03 -1.88
C ILE A 369 -15.66 12.16 -1.76
N SER A 370 -15.63 11.01 -2.44
CA SER A 370 -14.46 10.15 -2.49
C SER A 370 -13.25 10.87 -3.09
N MET A 371 -13.42 11.56 -4.22
CA MET A 371 -12.33 12.28 -4.87
C MET A 371 -11.80 13.43 -4.02
N ALA A 372 -12.69 14.19 -3.38
CA ALA A 372 -12.29 15.24 -2.43
C ALA A 372 -11.51 14.67 -1.24
N SER A 373 -11.96 13.55 -0.69
CA SER A 373 -11.28 12.85 0.41
C SER A 373 -9.89 12.35 -0.02
N ILE A 374 -9.77 11.74 -1.20
CA ILE A 374 -8.50 11.31 -1.81
C ILE A 374 -7.56 12.51 -2.00
N GLY A 375 -8.07 13.64 -2.49
CA GLY A 375 -7.30 14.86 -2.69
C GLY A 375 -6.75 15.44 -1.38
N ILE A 376 -7.61 15.58 -0.36
CA ILE A 376 -7.21 16.12 0.97
C ILE A 376 -6.19 15.20 1.65
N THR A 377 -6.50 13.91 1.74
CA THR A 377 -5.61 12.93 2.40
C THR A 377 -4.33 12.70 1.61
N GLY A 378 -4.39 12.77 0.27
CA GLY A 378 -3.23 12.69 -0.61
C GLY A 378 -2.32 13.91 -0.50
N PHE A 379 -2.90 15.11 -0.38
CA PHE A 379 -2.13 16.34 -0.09
C PHE A 379 -1.45 16.25 1.27
N TYR A 380 -2.18 15.82 2.31
CA TYR A 380 -1.64 15.61 3.64
C TYR A 380 -0.48 14.60 3.64
N ALA A 381 -0.65 13.46 2.97
CA ALA A 381 0.41 12.47 2.82
C ALA A 381 1.62 13.06 2.06
N GLY A 382 1.40 13.77 0.96
CA GLY A 382 2.46 14.44 0.21
C GLY A 382 3.24 15.44 1.06
N TRP A 383 2.55 16.23 1.88
CA TRP A 383 3.17 17.15 2.83
C TRP A 383 4.07 16.44 3.84
N LEU A 384 3.58 15.34 4.44
CA LEU A 384 4.36 14.56 5.40
C LEU A 384 5.65 13.95 4.80
N HIS A 385 5.61 13.52 3.55
CA HIS A 385 6.73 12.79 2.94
C HIS A 385 7.73 13.70 2.23
N VAL A 386 7.25 14.79 1.62
CA VAL A 386 8.10 15.69 0.84
C VAL A 386 8.58 16.87 1.66
N GLY A 387 7.70 17.44 2.50
CA GLY A 387 8.00 18.56 3.39
C GLY A 387 8.28 19.91 2.71
N ASN A 388 9.08 19.97 1.64
CA ASN A 388 9.51 21.21 0.99
C ASN A 388 9.68 21.10 -0.54
N LEU A 389 9.72 22.25 -1.22
CA LEU A 389 9.81 22.34 -2.69
C LEU A 389 11.11 21.77 -3.26
N THR A 390 12.20 21.81 -2.49
CA THR A 390 13.48 21.23 -2.92
C THR A 390 13.33 19.72 -3.02
N ALA A 391 12.88 19.07 -1.95
CA ALA A 391 12.61 17.65 -1.92
C ALA A 391 11.60 17.22 -2.99
N LEU A 392 10.60 18.05 -3.29
CA LEU A 392 9.64 17.79 -4.36
C LEU A 392 10.29 17.64 -5.74
N ARG A 393 11.36 18.39 -6.02
CA ARG A 393 12.05 18.38 -7.32
C ARG A 393 13.26 17.45 -7.36
N THR A 394 13.92 17.22 -6.23
CA THR A 394 15.18 16.48 -6.19
C THR A 394 14.98 15.01 -5.82
N THR A 395 13.99 14.68 -4.99
CA THR A 395 13.76 13.29 -4.54
C THR A 395 12.96 12.49 -5.55
N ASP A 396 13.21 11.19 -5.57
CA ASP A 396 12.49 10.21 -6.40
C ASP A 396 10.99 10.16 -6.07
N TYR A 397 10.65 10.25 -4.79
CA TYR A 397 9.26 10.36 -4.33
C TYR A 397 8.62 11.65 -4.87
N GLY A 398 9.30 12.79 -4.75
CA GLY A 398 8.82 14.09 -5.23
C GLY A 398 8.58 14.10 -6.75
N LYS A 399 9.51 13.56 -7.53
CA LYS A 399 9.35 13.41 -9.00
C LYS A 399 8.17 12.53 -9.36
N THR A 400 8.00 11.40 -8.66
CA THR A 400 6.85 10.50 -8.86
C THR A 400 5.53 11.19 -8.52
N LEU A 401 5.52 12.00 -7.45
CA LEU A 401 4.36 12.81 -7.08
C LEU A 401 4.03 13.86 -8.15
N ILE A 402 5.01 14.56 -8.72
CA ILE A 402 4.81 15.50 -9.82
C ILE A 402 4.17 14.80 -11.03
N VAL A 403 4.71 13.64 -11.44
CA VAL A 403 4.16 12.87 -12.56
C VAL A 403 2.72 12.44 -12.27
N LYS A 404 2.46 11.92 -11.06
CA LYS A 404 1.13 11.53 -10.62
C LYS A 404 0.14 12.70 -10.71
N LEU A 405 0.54 13.90 -10.27
CA LEU A 405 -0.30 15.10 -10.32
C LEU A 405 -0.49 15.67 -11.74
N ALA A 406 0.46 15.45 -12.65
CA ALA A 406 0.32 15.89 -14.05
C ALA A 406 -0.62 14.97 -14.86
N VAL A 407 -0.80 13.72 -14.40
CA VAL A 407 -1.61 12.69 -15.06
C VAL A 407 -3.05 12.62 -14.52
N LEU A 408 -3.25 12.98 -13.24
CA LEU A 408 -4.56 13.11 -12.61
C LEU A 408 -5.22 14.44 -12.97
#